data_AF-V9G3M8-F1
#
_entry.id   AF-V9G3M8-F1
#
_cell.length_a   1.000
_cell.length_b   1.000
_cell.length_c   1.000
_cell.angle_alpha   90.00
_cell.angle_beta   90.00
_cell.angle_gamma   90.00
#
_symmetry.space_group_name_H-M   'P 1'
#
loop_
_entity.id
_entity.type
_entity.pdbx_description
1 polymer ?
#
loop_
_entity_poly.entity_id
_entity_poly.type
_entity_poly.pdbx_seq_one_letter_code
_entity_poly.pdbx_strand_id
1 'polypeptide(L)'
;MKIHIAAALIVFIAAALLQLERMDWLFLLLAVALVLITELVNTSVEAVIDFISLEEHPLARVAKDTAAGAALVAAVFAIIVGLIVFGKPVYGWIHAWIN
;
A
#
# COMPACT_ATOMS: atom_id res chain seq x y z
N MET A 1 -8.00 -3.61 5.87
CA MET A 1 -8.45 -4.15 4.54
C MET A 1 -9.40 -3.28 3.70
N LYS A 2 -10.62 -2.89 4.15
CA LYS A 2 -11.58 -2.11 3.32
C LYS A 2 -10.99 -0.82 2.73
N ILE A 3 -10.21 -0.10 3.54
CA ILE A 3 -9.55 1.15 3.15
C ILE A 3 -8.48 0.88 2.08
N HIS A 4 -7.67 -0.18 2.20
CA HIS A 4 -6.65 -0.53 1.20
C HIS A 4 -7.27 -0.87 -0.15
N ILE A 5 -8.39 -1.60 -0.17
CA ILE A 5 -9.11 -1.91 -1.41
C ILE A 5 -9.69 -0.63 -2.05
N ALA A 6 -10.30 0.24 -1.25
CA ALA A 6 -10.82 1.51 -1.74
C ALA A 6 -9.69 2.41 -2.30
N ALA A 7 -8.57 2.49 -1.60
CA ALA A 7 -7.40 3.23 -2.06
C ALA A 7 -6.82 2.65 -3.36
N ALA A 8 -6.70 1.33 -3.47
CA ALA A 8 -6.25 0.66 -4.68
C ALA A 8 -7.17 0.96 -5.88
N LEU A 9 -8.49 0.94 -5.68
CA LEU A 9 -9.46 1.30 -6.72
C LEU A 9 -9.28 2.75 -7.18
N ILE A 10 -9.11 3.69 -6.24
CA ILE A 10 -8.87 5.10 -6.57
C ILE A 10 -7.58 5.23 -7.40
N VAL A 11 -6.50 4.56 -7.00
CA VAL A 11 -5.21 4.57 -7.71
C VAL A 11 -5.36 4.04 -9.14
N PHE A 12 -6.06 2.92 -9.34
CA PHE A 12 -6.24 2.35 -10.68
C PHE A 12 -7.18 3.18 -11.56
N ILE A 13 -8.21 3.80 -10.99
CA ILE A 13 -9.07 4.74 -11.71
C ILE A 13 -8.24 5.95 -12.16
N ALA A 14 -7.44 6.54 -11.26
CA ALA A 14 -6.55 7.65 -11.61
C ALA A 14 -5.55 7.26 -12.70
N ALA A 15 -4.96 6.07 -12.63
CA ALA A 15 -4.03 5.54 -13.63
C ALA A 15 -4.69 5.39 -15.02
N ALA A 16 -5.94 4.93 -15.05
CA ALA A 16 -6.70 4.79 -16.29
C ALA A 16 -7.07 6.17 -16.89
N LEU A 17 -7.51 7.12 -16.05
CA LEU A 17 -7.88 8.47 -16.48
C LEU A 17 -6.68 9.26 -17.03
N LEU A 18 -5.50 9.06 -16.44
CA LEU A 18 -4.25 9.70 -16.87
C LEU A 18 -3.52 8.94 -17.98
N GLN A 19 -4.12 7.86 -18.50
CA GLN A 19 -3.58 7.06 -19.61
C GLN A 19 -2.12 6.62 -19.39
N LEU A 20 -1.82 6.15 -18.19
CA LEU A 20 -0.46 5.75 -17.82
C LEU A 20 0.08 4.60 -18.67
N GLU A 21 1.41 4.55 -18.83
CA GLU A 21 2.06 3.54 -19.64
C GLU A 21 2.10 2.17 -18.93
N ARG A 22 2.35 1.11 -19.69
CA ARG A 22 2.33 -0.27 -19.16
C ARG A 22 3.29 -0.49 -17.99
N MET A 23 4.44 0.19 -18.01
CA MET A 23 5.43 0.09 -16.92
C MET A 23 4.91 0.70 -15.62
N ASP A 24 4.22 1.84 -15.70
CA ASP A 24 3.60 2.48 -14.53
C ASP A 24 2.57 1.56 -13.87
N TRP A 25 1.74 0.89 -14.69
CA TRP A 25 0.78 -0.09 -14.22
C TRP A 25 1.43 -1.25 -13.45
N LEU A 26 2.57 -1.76 -13.91
CA LEU A 26 3.28 -2.83 -13.21
C LEU A 26 3.75 -2.38 -11.82
N PHE A 27 4.29 -1.16 -11.70
CA PHE A 27 4.73 -0.63 -10.41
C PHE A 27 3.55 -0.33 -9.47
N LEU A 28 2.44 0.20 -10.00
CA LEU A 28 1.23 0.42 -9.20
C LEU A 28 0.62 -0.89 -8.70
N LEU A 29 0.55 -1.92 -9.57
CA LEU A 29 0.09 -3.25 -9.19
C LEU A 29 1.00 -3.87 -8.12
N LEU A 30 2.31 -3.75 -8.27
CA LEU A 30 3.28 -4.24 -7.29
C LEU A 30 3.12 -3.53 -5.94
N ALA A 31 3.02 -2.20 -5.94
CA ALA A 31 2.84 -1.41 -4.74
C ALA A 31 1.55 -1.79 -3.98
N VAL A 32 0.42 -1.88 -4.70
CA VAL A 32 -0.86 -2.31 -4.12
C VAL A 32 -0.78 -3.74 -3.60
N ALA A 33 -0.21 -4.67 -4.37
CA ALA A 33 -0.06 -6.05 -3.96
C ALA A 33 0.78 -6.19 -2.68
N LEU A 34 1.90 -5.46 -2.57
CA LEU A 34 2.74 -5.48 -1.38
C LEU A 34 1.99 -4.99 -0.14
N VAL A 35 1.25 -3.88 -0.23
CA VAL A 35 0.45 -3.36 0.90
C VAL A 35 -0.58 -4.39 1.35
N LEU A 36 -1.29 -5.03 0.42
CA LEU A 36 -2.28 -6.05 0.73
C LEU A 36 -1.63 -7.30 1.35
N ILE A 37 -0.49 -7.76 0.81
CA ILE A 37 0.26 -8.89 1.36
C ILE A 37 0.69 -8.59 2.80
N THR A 38 1.27 -7.40 3.06
CA THR A 38 1.74 -7.06 4.41
C THR A 38 0.60 -6.92 5.41
N GLU A 39 -0.55 -6.41 4.99
CA GLU A 39 -1.76 -6.34 5.83
C GLU A 39 -2.31 -7.73 6.16
N LEU A 40 -2.32 -8.66 5.18
CA LEU A 40 -2.69 -10.05 5.40
C LEU A 40 -1.72 -10.76 6.35
N VAL A 41 -0.42 -10.53 6.17
CA VAL A 41 0.61 -11.04 7.09
C VAL A 41 0.40 -10.48 8.49
N ASN A 42 0.17 -9.17 8.64
CA ASN A 42 -0.09 -8.55 9.95
C ASN A 42 -1.31 -9.19 10.63
N THR A 43 -2.42 -9.32 9.91
CA THR A 43 -3.63 -9.97 10.42
C THR A 43 -3.38 -11.43 10.80
N SER A 44 -2.59 -12.16 10.02
CA SER A 44 -2.26 -13.56 10.32
C SER A 44 -1.40 -13.71 11.58
N VAL A 45 -0.44 -12.80 11.78
CA VAL A 45 0.42 -12.78 12.97
C VAL A 45 -0.40 -12.43 14.20
N GLU A 46 -1.26 -11.40 14.11
CA GLU A 46 -2.20 -11.05 15.18
C GLU A 46 -3.10 -12.23 15.55
N ALA A 47 -3.71 -12.89 14.57
CA ALA A 47 -4.61 -14.02 14.80
C ALA A 47 -3.90 -15.21 15.47
N VAL A 48 -2.66 -15.52 15.08
CA VAL A 48 -1.88 -16.59 15.72
C VAL A 48 -1.54 -16.21 17.15
N ILE A 49 -1.11 -14.97 17.41
CA ILE A 49 -0.74 -14.51 18.75
C ILE A 49 -1.95 -14.50 19.68
N ASP A 50 -3.09 -14.00 19.20
CA ASP A 50 -4.33 -13.93 19.98
C ASP A 50 -4.91 -15.33 20.25
N PHE A 51 -4.60 -16.32 19.41
CA PHE A 51 -4.96 -17.72 19.65
C PHE A 51 -4.09 -18.40 20.71
N ILE A 52 -2.77 -18.11 20.75
CA ILE A 52 -1.83 -18.82 21.63
C ILE A 52 -1.60 -18.14 22.99
N SER A 53 -1.86 -16.84 23.11
CA SER A 53 -1.47 -16.05 24.29
C SER A 53 -2.68 -15.45 25.00
N LEU A 54 -2.90 -15.84 26.27
CA LEU A 54 -3.91 -15.23 27.14
C LEU A 54 -3.40 -13.94 27.82
N GLU A 55 -2.08 -13.75 27.89
CA GLU A 55 -1.40 -12.57 28.46
C GLU A 55 -0.38 -12.01 27.46
N GLU A 56 -0.04 -10.72 27.54
CA GLU A 56 0.97 -10.12 26.65
C GLU A 56 2.39 -10.63 26.96
N HIS A 57 2.92 -11.48 26.08
CA HIS A 57 4.30 -11.96 26.16
C HIS A 57 5.26 -11.01 25.41
N PRO A 58 6.49 -10.74 25.91
CA PRO A 58 7.45 -9.86 25.24
C PRO A 58 7.73 -10.23 23.78
N LEU A 59 7.83 -11.53 23.45
CA LEU A 59 8.00 -12.01 22.07
C LEU A 59 6.77 -11.79 21.19
N ALA A 60 5.56 -11.86 21.76
CA ALA A 60 4.32 -11.60 21.05
C ALA A 60 4.26 -10.13 20.61
N ARG A 61 4.69 -9.21 21.49
CA ARG A 61 4.84 -7.80 21.15
C ARG A 61 5.81 -7.58 20.01
N VAL A 62 7.01 -8.19 20.07
CA VAL A 62 8.01 -8.09 19.00
C VAL A 62 7.46 -8.60 17.66
N ALA A 63 6.71 -9.71 17.67
CA ALA A 63 6.10 -10.25 16.45
C ALA A 63 5.04 -9.31 15.86
N LYS A 64 4.13 -8.75 16.69
CA LYS A 64 3.14 -7.75 16.25
C LYS A 64 3.82 -6.48 15.70
N ASP A 65 4.80 -5.95 16.43
CA ASP A 65 5.54 -4.74 16.03
C ASP A 65 6.32 -4.95 14.72
N THR A 66 6.89 -6.13 14.51
CA THR A 66 7.60 -6.46 13.27
C THR A 66 6.65 -6.56 12.07
N ALA A 67 5.47 -7.15 12.26
CA ALA A 67 4.47 -7.26 11.20
C ALA A 67 3.90 -5.89 10.81
N ALA A 68 3.62 -5.03 11.80
CA ALA A 68 3.26 -3.63 11.56
C ALA A 68 4.40 -2.85 10.86
N GLY A 69 5.65 -3.11 11.23
CA GLY A 69 6.83 -2.56 10.58
C GLY A 69 6.93 -2.93 9.09
N ALA A 70 6.61 -4.19 8.73
CA ALA A 70 6.56 -4.61 7.34
C ALA A 70 5.48 -3.85 6.55
N ALA A 71 4.29 -3.65 7.13
CA ALA A 71 3.23 -2.86 6.53
C ALA A 71 3.64 -1.39 6.32
N LEU A 72 4.38 -0.80 7.27
CA LEU A 72 4.93 0.55 7.13
C LEU A 72 5.90 0.65 5.94
N VAL A 73 6.81 -0.31 5.79
CA VAL A 73 7.75 -0.35 4.67
C VAL A 73 7.00 -0.43 3.33
N ALA A 74 5.98 -1.29 3.23
CA ALA A 74 5.16 -1.39 2.03
C ALA A 74 4.40 -0.08 1.73
N ALA A 75 3.88 0.59 2.76
CA ALA A 75 3.20 1.88 2.61
C ALA A 75 4.15 2.98 2.11
N VAL A 76 5.36 3.07 2.66
CA VAL A 76 6.38 4.03 2.18
C VAL A 76 6.75 3.74 0.72
N PHE A 77 6.95 2.48 0.36
CA PHE A 77 7.20 2.08 -1.02
C PHE A 77 6.06 2.51 -1.95
N ALA A 78 4.81 2.28 -1.56
CA ALA A 78 3.64 2.68 -2.35
C ALA A 78 3.54 4.19 -2.56
N ILE A 79 3.89 5.00 -1.54
CA ILE A 79 3.96 6.47 -1.66
C ILE A 79 5.02 6.88 -2.68
N ILE A 80 6.23 6.32 -2.59
CA ILE A 80 7.32 6.65 -3.51
C ILE A 80 6.95 6.30 -4.95
N VAL A 81 6.40 5.10 -5.18
CA VAL A 81 5.91 4.69 -6.50
C VAL A 81 4.83 5.65 -6.99
N GLY A 82 3.85 6.00 -6.15
CA GLY A 82 2.79 6.94 -6.50
C GLY A 82 3.34 8.30 -6.93
N LEU A 83 4.32 8.85 -6.22
CA LEU A 83 4.95 10.13 -6.59
C LEU A 83 5.68 10.05 -7.94
N ILE A 84 6.41 8.97 -8.20
CA ILE A 84 7.15 8.77 -9.45
C ILE A 84 6.19 8.62 -10.63
N VAL A 85 5.17 7.77 -10.47
CA VAL A 85 4.22 7.41 -11.53
C VAL A 85 3.25 8.56 -11.83
N PHE A 86 2.69 9.19 -10.81
CA PHE A 86 1.67 10.24 -11.00
C PHE A 86 2.27 11.65 -11.14
N GLY A 87 3.51 11.90 -10.73
CA GLY A 87 4.09 13.24 -10.67
C GLY A 87 4.03 14.01 -11.99
N LYS A 88 4.57 13.42 -13.07
CA LYS A 88 4.59 14.05 -14.40
C LYS A 88 3.18 14.15 -15.04
N PRO A 89 2.36 13.09 -15.08
CA PRO A 89 1.02 13.15 -15.64
C PRO A 89 0.11 14.17 -14.94
N VAL A 90 0.13 14.22 -13.61
CA VAL A 90 -0.68 15.17 -12.83
C VAL A 90 -0.23 16.61 -13.08
N TYR A 91 1.09 16.86 -13.09
CA TYR A 91 1.62 18.19 -13.40
C TYR A 91 1.17 18.67 -14.79
N GLY A 92 1.23 17.80 -15.80
CA GLY A 92 0.75 18.11 -17.15
C GLY A 92 -0.75 18.42 -17.19
N TRP A 93 -1.56 17.62 -16.50
CA TRP A 93 -3.01 17.83 -16.43
C TRP A 93 -3.38 19.17 -15.77
N ILE A 94 -2.72 19.53 -14.67
CA ILE A 94 -2.94 20.81 -13.98
C ILE A 94 -2.59 21.99 -14.89
N HIS A 95 -1.45 21.93 -15.58
CA HIS A 95 -1.01 22.99 -16.47
C HIS A 95 -1.92 23.20 -17.69
N ALA A 96 -2.53 22.13 -18.20
CA ALA A 96 -3.49 22.21 -19.31
C ALA A 96 -4.82 22.87 -18.92
N TRP A 97 -5.14 22.93 -17.62
CA TRP A 97 -6.39 23.53 -17.13
C TRP A 97 -6.22 25.01 -16.72
N ILE A 98 -5.00 25.41 -16.36
CA ILE A 98 -4.70 26.77 -15.88
C ILE A 98 -4.32 27.73 -17.02
N ASN A 99 -3.83 27.23 -18.16
CA ASN A 99 -3.49 28.01 -19.36
C ASN A 99 -4.58 27.91 -20.43
#